data_AF-A0AAV8X7D0-F1
#
_entry.id   AF-A0AAV8X7D0-F1
#
_cell.length_a   1.000
_cell.length_b   1.000
_cell.length_c   1.000
_cell.angle_alpha   90.00
_cell.angle_beta   90.00
_cell.angle_gamma   90.00
#
_symmetry.space_group_name_H-M   'P 1'
#
loop_
_entity.id
_entity.type
_entity.pdbx_description
1 polymer ?
#
loop_
_entity_poly.entity_id
_entity_poly.type
_entity_poly.pdbx_seq_one_letter_code
_entity_poly.pdbx_strand_id
1 'polypeptide(L)'
;MAAGCISLEKSSRECPAAWISTQGWENIMKLSNDFQDDFGKLPMEIEHNLDTWQEWYDLDAPESVDFPCEYKEKLTPFQLLMLLRCFRIDRVFRAVGDYITVTMGEEYIMPPVISLDNIYEQSSPTIPVVFILSPGSDPTAELMKLGDR
;
A
#
# COMPACT_ATOMS: atom_id res chain seq x y z
N MET A 1 -12.02 6.97 13.19
CA MET A 1 -11.50 8.17 12.49
C MET A 1 -10.32 8.70 13.28
N ALA A 2 -9.10 8.33 12.92
CA ALA A 2 -7.89 8.96 13.44
C ALA A 2 -7.23 9.67 12.26
N ALA A 3 -7.46 10.98 12.16
CA ALA A 3 -6.76 11.83 11.21
C ALA A 3 -5.31 11.95 11.71
N GLY A 4 -4.42 11.13 11.15
CA GLY A 4 -2.97 11.30 11.29
C GLY A 4 -2.54 12.52 10.46
N CYS A 5 -2.86 13.71 10.95
CA CYS A 5 -2.36 14.96 10.37
C CYS A 5 -1.22 15.45 11.26
N ILE A 6 -0.01 14.97 10.97
CA ILE A 6 1.20 15.56 11.55
C ILE A 6 1.40 16.87 10.79
N SER A 7 1.22 18.01 11.46
CA SER A 7 1.35 19.34 10.86
C SER A 7 2.65 19.44 10.08
N LEU A 8 2.55 19.54 8.75
CA LEU A 8 3.70 19.78 7.88
C LEU A 8 3.97 21.29 7.85
N GLU A 9 5.24 21.66 7.93
CA GLU A 9 5.65 23.04 7.68
C GLU A 9 5.30 23.39 6.23
N LYS A 10 4.69 24.57 6.05
CA LYS A 10 4.19 25.03 4.75
C LYS A 10 5.34 25.10 3.74
N SER A 11 5.19 24.47 2.57
CA SER A 11 6.21 24.48 1.53
C SER A 11 6.53 25.89 1.04
N SER A 12 7.81 26.17 0.76
CA SER A 12 8.24 27.44 0.16
C SER A 12 7.84 27.58 -1.31
N ARG A 13 7.50 26.46 -1.97
CA ARG A 13 7.11 26.37 -3.38
C ARG A 13 5.59 26.27 -3.49
N GLU A 14 4.99 27.10 -4.35
CA GLU A 14 3.55 27.08 -4.62
C GLU A 14 3.16 25.80 -5.39
N CYS A 15 1.94 25.32 -5.14
CA CYS A 15 1.42 24.16 -5.85
C CYS A 15 1.19 24.52 -7.33
N PRO A 16 1.75 23.78 -8.29
CA PRO A 16 1.75 24.19 -9.69
C PRO A 16 0.43 23.90 -10.42
N ALA A 17 -0.47 23.11 -9.84
CA ALA A 17 -1.72 22.73 -10.47
C ALA A 17 -2.87 22.54 -9.47
N ALA A 18 -4.09 22.86 -9.90
CA ALA A 18 -5.29 22.78 -9.06
C ALA A 18 -5.76 21.34 -8.79
N TRP A 19 -5.37 20.37 -9.63
CA TRP A 19 -5.71 18.96 -9.44
C TRP A 19 -4.83 18.28 -8.37
N ILE A 20 -3.70 18.89 -8.00
CA ILE A 20 -2.89 18.44 -6.87
C ILE A 20 -3.45 19.09 -5.59
N SER A 21 -3.89 18.26 -4.65
CA SER A 21 -4.31 18.76 -3.34
C SER A 21 -3.15 19.43 -2.60
N THR A 22 -3.44 20.43 -1.77
CA THR A 22 -2.42 21.09 -0.93
C THR A 22 -1.62 20.10 -0.11
N GLN A 23 -2.29 19.11 0.50
CA GLN A 23 -1.65 18.07 1.28
C GLN A 23 -0.74 17.16 0.42
N GLY A 24 -1.18 16.83 -0.81
CA GLY A 24 -0.39 16.06 -1.76
C GLY A 24 0.88 16.79 -2.16
N TRP A 25 0.79 18.10 -2.44
CA TRP A 25 1.95 18.93 -2.76
C TRP A 25 2.94 19.04 -1.58
N GLU A 26 2.45 19.22 -0.36
CA GLU A 26 3.31 19.20 0.84
C GLU A 26 4.03 17.86 1.00
N ASN A 27 3.34 16.74 0.72
CA ASN A 27 3.97 15.42 0.74
C ASN A 27 5.04 15.27 -0.36
N ILE A 28 4.80 15.80 -1.57
CA ILE A 28 5.79 15.82 -2.66
C ILE A 28 7.02 16.61 -2.26
N MET A 29 6.84 17.80 -1.67
CA MET A 29 7.94 18.64 -1.23
C MET A 29 8.75 17.98 -0.11
N LYS A 30 8.07 17.33 0.84
CA LYS A 30 8.73 16.58 1.90
C LYS A 30 9.48 15.36 1.37
N LEU A 31 8.85 14.56 0.49
CA LEU A 31 9.49 13.42 -0.16
C LEU A 31 10.76 13.85 -0.91
N SER A 32 10.68 14.95 -1.64
CA SER A 32 11.81 15.54 -2.36
C SER A 32 12.94 16.00 -1.43
N ASN A 33 12.60 16.61 -0.29
CA ASN A 33 13.57 17.12 0.67
C ASN A 33 14.25 16.02 1.50
N ASP A 34 13.48 15.03 1.94
CA ASP A 34 13.97 13.98 2.84
C ASP A 34 14.74 12.89 2.07
N PHE A 35 14.43 12.70 0.78
CA PHE A 35 15.01 11.67 -0.09
C PHE A 35 15.55 12.29 -1.39
N GLN A 36 16.53 13.19 -1.25
CA GLN A 36 17.03 14.02 -2.34
C GLN A 36 17.66 13.23 -3.50
N ASP A 37 18.29 12.09 -3.22
CA ASP A 37 18.97 11.28 -4.23
C ASP A 37 18.00 10.74 -5.29
N ASP A 38 16.81 10.33 -4.85
CA ASP A 38 15.79 9.74 -5.71
C ASP A 38 14.73 10.75 -6.17
N PHE A 39 14.37 11.71 -5.31
CA PHE A 39 13.21 12.61 -5.51
C PHE A 39 13.57 14.10 -5.51
N GLY A 40 14.84 14.48 -5.42
CA GLY A 40 15.25 15.89 -5.34
C GLY A 40 14.78 16.74 -6.54
N LYS A 41 14.60 16.10 -7.71
CA LYS A 41 14.13 16.75 -8.93
C LYS A 41 12.61 16.67 -9.14
N LEU A 42 11.91 15.85 -8.35
CA LEU A 42 10.48 15.56 -8.53
C LEU A 42 9.61 16.81 -8.65
N PRO A 43 9.72 17.84 -7.78
CA PRO A 43 8.88 19.02 -7.89
C PRO A 43 9.11 19.82 -9.18
N MET A 44 10.36 19.85 -9.67
CA MET A 44 10.67 20.49 -10.96
C MET A 44 10.11 19.66 -12.12
N GLU A 45 10.26 18.34 -12.09
CA GLU A 45 9.75 17.47 -13.17
C GLU A 45 8.23 17.49 -13.28
N ILE A 46 7.51 17.62 -12.16
CA ILE A 46 6.06 17.82 -12.15
C ILE A 46 5.69 19.13 -12.84
N GLU A 47 6.33 20.25 -12.44
CA GLU A 47 6.08 21.56 -13.03
C GLU A 47 6.34 21.62 -14.54
N HIS A 48 7.36 20.91 -15.02
CA HIS A 48 7.70 20.90 -16.44
C HIS A 48 6.81 19.97 -17.27
N ASN A 49 6.16 18.97 -16.65
CA ASN A 49 5.38 17.94 -17.33
C ASN A 49 3.95 17.81 -16.77
N LEU A 50 3.32 18.94 -16.42
CA LEU A 50 2.02 18.96 -15.72
C LEU A 50 0.95 18.14 -16.44
N ASP A 51 0.86 18.25 -17.77
CA ASP A 51 -0.14 17.53 -18.55
C ASP A 51 0.05 16.00 -18.45
N THR A 52 1.29 15.51 -18.58
CA THR A 52 1.60 14.07 -18.45
C THR A 52 1.29 13.55 -17.04
N TRP A 53 1.61 14.33 -16.01
CA TRP A 53 1.30 13.95 -14.63
C TRP A 53 -0.20 13.98 -14.34
N GLN A 54 -0.93 14.92 -14.94
CA GLN A 54 -2.38 14.99 -14.80
C GLN A 54 -3.05 13.81 -15.51
N GLU A 55 -2.62 13.49 -16.74
CA GLU A 55 -3.12 12.32 -17.47
C GLU A 55 -2.94 11.04 -16.66
N TRP A 56 -1.75 10.84 -16.06
CA TRP A 56 -1.50 9.72 -15.17
C TRP A 56 -2.35 9.76 -13.90
N TYR A 57 -2.46 10.94 -13.26
CA TYR A 57 -3.25 11.14 -12.04
C TYR A 57 -4.74 10.80 -12.22
N ASP A 58 -5.30 11.16 -13.38
CA ASP A 58 -6.71 11.00 -13.73
C ASP A 58 -7.08 9.54 -14.11
N LEU A 59 -6.11 8.62 -14.21
CA LEU A 59 -6.38 7.21 -14.46
C LEU A 59 -7.12 6.55 -13.29
N ASP A 60 -7.93 5.53 -13.60
CA ASP A 60 -8.61 4.73 -12.58
C ASP A 60 -7.62 3.87 -11.76
N ALA A 61 -6.55 3.38 -12.40
CA ALA A 61 -5.53 2.51 -11.81
C ALA A 61 -4.11 2.98 -12.18
N PRO A 62 -3.68 4.16 -11.70
CA PRO A 62 -2.39 4.75 -12.03
C PRO A 62 -1.21 3.89 -11.57
N GLU A 63 -1.38 3.08 -10.52
CA GLU A 63 -0.36 2.16 -10.02
C GLU A 63 -0.08 0.97 -10.96
N SER A 64 -0.99 0.69 -11.90
CA SER A 64 -0.86 -0.40 -12.87
C SER A 64 -0.22 0.02 -14.20
N VAL A 65 0.08 1.31 -14.36
CA VAL A 65 0.77 1.86 -15.53
C VAL A 65 2.12 2.43 -15.13
N ASP A 66 2.98 2.71 -16.12
CA ASP A 66 4.28 3.31 -15.84
C ASP A 66 4.11 4.75 -15.36
N PHE A 67 4.87 5.11 -14.32
CA PHE A 67 4.87 6.46 -13.79
C PHE A 67 5.50 7.42 -14.82
N PRO A 68 5.05 8.69 -14.87
CA PRO A 68 5.70 9.70 -15.69
C PRO A 68 7.21 9.79 -15.42
N CYS A 69 7.97 10.30 -16.38
CA CYS A 69 9.42 10.52 -16.21
C CYS A 69 10.25 9.26 -15.86
N GLU A 70 9.78 8.06 -16.23
CA GLU A 70 10.53 6.79 -16.09
C GLU A 70 10.89 6.49 -14.63
N TYR A 71 9.99 6.84 -13.69
CA TYR A 71 10.22 6.57 -12.27
C TYR A 71 10.22 5.07 -11.96
N LYS A 72 9.55 4.24 -12.76
CA LYS A 72 9.49 2.78 -12.56
C LYS A 72 10.86 2.12 -12.70
N GLU A 73 11.70 2.64 -13.57
CA GLU A 73 13.05 2.13 -13.82
C GLU A 73 14.07 2.69 -12.83
N LYS A 74 13.78 3.87 -12.26
CA LYS A 74 14.68 4.59 -11.35
C LYS A 74 14.49 4.19 -9.88
N LEU A 75 13.28 3.77 -9.50
CA LEU A 75 12.89 3.60 -8.11
C LEU A 75 12.66 2.13 -7.74
N THR A 76 12.93 1.83 -6.47
CA THR A 76 12.52 0.57 -5.85
C THR A 76 10.99 0.48 -5.72
N PRO A 77 10.43 -0.74 -5.57
CA PRO A 77 8.99 -0.91 -5.38
C PRO A 77 8.41 -0.10 -4.20
N PHE A 78 9.16 0.01 -3.09
CA PHE A 78 8.72 0.81 -1.94
C PHE A 78 8.74 2.32 -2.23
N GLN A 79 9.74 2.82 -2.97
CA GLN A 79 9.82 4.21 -3.39
C GLN A 79 8.69 4.59 -4.35
N LEU A 80 8.29 3.69 -5.27
CA LEU A 80 7.11 3.88 -6.11
C LEU A 80 5.83 3.99 -5.29
N LEU A 81 5.69 3.19 -4.22
CA LEU A 81 4.56 3.29 -3.31
C LEU A 81 4.54 4.64 -2.55
N MET A 82 5.71 5.14 -2.13
CA MET A 82 5.83 6.47 -1.53
C MET A 82 5.39 7.57 -2.51
N LEU A 83 5.83 7.48 -3.76
CA LEU A 83 5.45 8.42 -4.82
C LEU A 83 3.94 8.40 -5.07
N LEU A 84 3.34 7.23 -5.26
CA LEU A 84 1.89 7.06 -5.45
C LEU A 84 1.10 7.69 -4.30
N ARG A 85 1.52 7.48 -3.05
CA ARG A 85 0.84 8.00 -1.86
C ARG A 85 0.73 9.53 -1.87
N CYS A 86 1.70 10.23 -2.45
CA CYS A 86 1.68 11.69 -2.55
C CYS A 86 0.56 12.20 -3.49
N PHE A 87 0.19 11.42 -4.50
CA PHE A 87 -0.83 11.78 -5.49
C PHE A 87 -2.19 11.13 -5.18
N ARG A 88 -2.22 9.81 -5.01
CA ARG A 88 -3.43 8.98 -4.99
C ARG A 88 -3.43 8.06 -3.76
N ILE A 89 -3.66 8.66 -2.59
CA ILE A 89 -3.73 7.93 -1.31
C ILE A 89 -4.80 6.82 -1.31
N ASP A 90 -5.87 6.99 -2.08
CA ASP A 90 -6.94 6.01 -2.28
C ASP A 90 -6.45 4.70 -2.93
N ARG A 91 -5.40 4.77 -3.74
CA ARG A 91 -4.82 3.62 -4.45
C ARG A 91 -3.75 2.88 -3.66
N VAL A 92 -3.25 3.46 -2.56
CA VAL A 92 -2.16 2.90 -1.76
C VAL A 92 -2.51 1.52 -1.21
N PHE A 93 -3.76 1.28 -0.79
CA PHE A 93 -4.16 -0.03 -0.28
C PHE A 93 -3.94 -1.15 -1.30
N ARG A 94 -4.29 -0.88 -2.57
CA ARG A 94 -4.08 -1.83 -3.66
C ARG A 94 -2.59 -1.99 -3.99
N ALA A 95 -1.88 -0.88 -4.12
CA ALA A 95 -0.45 -0.88 -4.44
C ALA A 95 0.41 -1.53 -3.34
N VAL A 96 -0.02 -1.52 -2.08
CA VAL A 96 0.62 -2.30 -1.00
C VAL A 96 0.54 -3.80 -1.29
N GLY A 97 -0.58 -4.31 -1.81
CA GLY A 97 -0.71 -5.70 -2.22
C GLY A 97 0.27 -6.07 -3.33
N ASP A 98 0.39 -5.21 -4.34
CA ASP A 98 1.36 -5.38 -5.44
C ASP A 98 2.80 -5.36 -4.91
N TYR A 99 3.11 -4.44 -3.99
CA TYR A 99 4.40 -4.36 -3.32
C TYR A 99 4.74 -5.64 -2.55
N ILE A 100 3.80 -6.17 -1.76
CA ILE A 100 3.99 -7.42 -1.02
C ILE A 100 4.22 -8.57 -2.00
N THR A 101 3.44 -8.64 -3.07
CA THR A 101 3.56 -9.70 -4.09
C THR A 101 4.94 -9.70 -4.73
N VAL A 102 5.44 -8.52 -5.13
CA VAL A 102 6.77 -8.38 -5.75
C VAL A 102 7.90 -8.67 -4.76
N THR A 103 7.73 -8.32 -3.49
CA THR A 103 8.80 -8.37 -2.49
C THR A 103 8.88 -9.72 -1.76
N MET A 104 7.72 -10.33 -1.48
CA MET A 104 7.60 -11.52 -0.63
C MET A 104 6.99 -12.71 -1.36
N GLY A 105 6.13 -12.47 -2.36
CA GLY A 105 5.39 -13.50 -3.08
C GLY A 105 3.87 -13.35 -2.92
N GLU A 106 3.12 -13.90 -3.87
CA GLU A 106 1.65 -13.83 -3.92
C GLU A 106 1.01 -14.56 -2.72
N GLU A 107 1.65 -15.59 -2.19
CA GLU A 107 1.17 -16.36 -1.04
C GLU A 107 0.98 -15.51 0.23
N TYR A 108 1.64 -14.35 0.31
CA TYR A 108 1.54 -13.43 1.45
C TYR A 108 0.33 -12.49 1.37
N ILE A 109 -0.34 -12.41 0.22
CA ILE A 109 -1.60 -11.67 0.06
C ILE A 109 -2.80 -12.61 -0.11
N MET A 110 -2.56 -13.92 -0.29
CA MET A 110 -3.60 -14.92 -0.36
C MET A 110 -4.07 -15.34 1.04
N PRO A 111 -5.39 -15.47 1.28
CA PRO A 111 -5.88 -16.05 2.51
C PRO A 111 -5.34 -17.49 2.68
N PRO A 112 -4.84 -17.85 3.87
CA PRO A 112 -4.37 -19.22 4.10
C PRO A 112 -5.55 -20.21 4.02
N VAL A 113 -5.30 -21.36 3.41
CA VAL A 113 -6.26 -22.47 3.44
C VAL A 113 -6.26 -23.06 4.85
N ILE A 114 -7.35 -22.85 5.58
CA ILE A 114 -7.51 -23.38 6.93
C ILE A 114 -7.85 -24.88 6.84
N SER A 115 -7.03 -25.71 7.45
CA SER A 115 -7.27 -27.15 7.62
C SER A 115 -7.15 -27.52 9.09
N LEU A 116 -8.22 -28.05 9.67
CA LEU A 116 -8.23 -28.49 11.07
C LEU A 116 -7.24 -29.64 11.31
N ASP A 117 -7.02 -30.49 10.31
CA ASP A 117 -6.00 -31.55 10.35
C ASP A 117 -4.60 -30.97 10.52
N ASN A 118 -4.24 -30.00 9.66
CA ASN A 118 -2.93 -29.34 9.71
C ASN A 118 -2.73 -28.58 11.03
N ILE A 119 -3.80 -28.00 11.57
CA ILE A 119 -3.77 -27.31 12.87
C ILE A 119 -3.53 -28.31 13.99
N TYR A 120 -4.21 -29.46 13.97
CA TYR A 120 -4.05 -30.50 14.99
C TYR A 120 -2.63 -31.09 14.99
N GLU A 121 -2.07 -31.40 13.82
CA GLU A 121 -0.70 -31.89 13.69
C GLU A 121 0.36 -30.92 14.25
N GLN A 122 0.09 -29.62 14.17
CA GLN A 122 0.97 -28.56 14.69
C GLN A 122 0.65 -28.15 16.14
N SER A 123 -0.42 -28.69 16.71
CA SER A 123 -0.87 -28.35 18.07
C SER A 123 -0.11 -29.15 19.13
N SER A 124 -0.15 -28.65 20.37
CA SER A 124 0.41 -29.34 21.54
C SER A 124 -0.63 -29.38 22.64
N PRO A 125 -0.70 -30.45 23.47
CA PRO A 125 -1.59 -30.48 24.63
C PRO A 125 -1.30 -29.37 25.66
N THR A 126 -0.14 -28.73 25.58
CA THR A 126 0.23 -27.59 26.43
C THR A 126 -0.06 -26.23 25.81
N ILE A 127 -0.46 -26.16 24.54
CA ILE A 127 -0.68 -24.92 23.79
C ILE A 127 -2.12 -24.90 23.25
N PRO A 128 -3.02 -24.06 23.78
CA PRO A 128 -4.41 -24.04 23.35
C PRO A 128 -4.55 -23.48 21.92
N VAL A 129 -5.50 -24.04 21.16
CA VAL A 129 -5.90 -23.53 19.84
C VAL A 129 -7.09 -22.58 20.00
N VAL A 130 -6.99 -21.37 19.44
CA VAL A 130 -8.03 -20.33 19.53
C VAL A 130 -8.71 -20.14 18.17
N PHE A 131 -10.04 -20.24 18.15
CA PHE A 131 -10.85 -20.01 16.96
C PHE A 131 -11.46 -18.60 17.00
N ILE A 132 -11.16 -17.80 15.98
CA ILE A 132 -11.76 -16.47 15.79
C ILE A 132 -12.88 -16.60 14.77
N LEU A 133 -14.12 -16.45 15.23
CA LEU A 133 -15.32 -16.67 14.41
C LEU A 133 -15.96 -15.34 14.00
N SER A 134 -16.32 -15.27 12.73
CA SER A 134 -17.25 -14.24 12.26
C SER A 134 -18.70 -14.71 12.52
N PRO A 135 -19.66 -13.80 12.68
CA PRO A 135 -21.07 -14.17 12.83
C PRO A 135 -21.53 -15.12 11.72
N GLY A 136 -22.18 -16.23 12.09
CA GLY A 136 -22.65 -17.24 11.15
C GLY A 136 -21.63 -18.32 10.76
N SER A 137 -20.38 -18.23 11.24
CA SER A 137 -19.39 -19.32 11.15
C SER A 137 -19.38 -20.13 12.47
N ASP A 138 -19.64 -21.44 12.39
CA ASP A 138 -19.60 -22.36 13.53
C ASP A 138 -18.78 -23.62 13.17
N PRO A 139 -17.56 -23.79 13.70
CA PRO A 139 -16.69 -24.94 13.42
C PRO A 139 -17.01 -26.16 14.29
N THR A 140 -18.00 -26.09 15.18
CA THR A 140 -18.24 -27.12 16.21
C THR A 140 -18.43 -28.52 15.59
N ALA A 141 -19.18 -28.62 14.49
CA ALA A 141 -19.43 -29.91 13.85
C ALA A 141 -18.17 -30.55 13.26
N GLU A 142 -17.24 -29.75 12.71
CA GLU A 142 -15.98 -30.26 12.17
C GLU A 142 -15.00 -30.61 13.30
N LEU A 143 -15.00 -29.83 14.39
CA LEU A 143 -14.20 -30.13 15.59
C LEU A 143 -14.63 -31.43 16.27
N MET A 144 -15.94 -31.68 16.40
CA MET A 144 -16.45 -32.94 16.93
C MET A 144 -16.00 -34.13 16.08
N LYS A 145 -16.14 -34.02 14.75
CA LYS A 145 -15.65 -35.06 13.83
C LYS A 145 -14.16 -35.33 13.96
N LEU A 146 -13.36 -34.29 14.20
CA LEU A 146 -11.91 -34.45 14.42
C LEU A 146 -11.62 -35.16 15.74
N GLY A 147 -12.37 -34.86 16.81
CA GLY A 147 -12.21 -35.49 18.13
C GLY A 147 -12.68 -36.95 18.20
N ASP A 148 -13.61 -37.34 17.33
CA ASP A 148 -14.14 -38.71 17.25
C ASP A 148 -13.23 -39.67 16.43
N ARG A 149 -12.15 -39.17 15.82
CA ARG A 149 -11.16 -39.97 15.09
C ARG A 149 -10.15 -40.63 16.03
#